data_AF-A0A847V6N0-F1
#
_entry.id   AF-A0A847V6N0-F1
#
_cell.length_a   1.000
_cell.length_b   1.000
_cell.length_c   1.000
_cell.angle_alpha   90.00
_cell.angle_beta   90.00
_cell.angle_gamma   90.00
#
_symmetry.space_group_name_H-M   'P 1'
#
loop_
_entity.id
_entity.type
_entity.pdbx_description
1 polymer ?
#
loop_
_entity_poly.entity_id
_entity_poly.type
_entity_poly.pdbx_seq_one_letter_code
_entity_poly.pdbx_strand_id
1 'polypeptide(L)'
;MHLRWCGWALAACLLVGALACNGTTAAGTLVHGPTVIEAPGTYLLGGNLSVPGGAVGIEVRSSDVTLDGNGWTVRGSGEPDSCGVLVHGSPGPVRNVTVRNIRIADLHYGCYAWDAANVSVDGCLVESCAIGVTFNPAADGSVLSNRLEKNGYGVVLSGGSTGTRVASNRVTDSARRGFICSAPATG
;
A
#
# COMPACT_ATOMS: atom_id res chain seq x y z
N MET A 1 30.61 -72.37 13.65
CA MET A 1 30.94 -71.37 12.61
C MET A 1 29.65 -70.88 11.97
N HIS A 2 29.53 -69.55 11.82
CA HIS A 2 28.56 -68.75 11.05
C HIS A 2 27.22 -68.32 11.69
N LEU A 3 27.21 -67.03 12.04
CA LEU A 3 26.13 -66.07 12.31
C LEU A 3 25.11 -65.94 11.15
N ARG A 4 23.88 -65.48 11.49
CA ARG A 4 23.09 -64.38 10.83
C ARG A 4 21.71 -64.26 11.52
N TRP A 5 21.43 -63.24 12.33
CA TRP A 5 21.05 -61.83 12.06
C TRP A 5 19.58 -61.59 11.68
N CYS A 6 18.92 -60.81 12.55
CA CYS A 6 17.94 -59.72 12.33
C CYS A 6 16.56 -59.95 11.69
N GLY A 7 15.55 -59.37 12.36
CA GLY A 7 14.26 -59.02 11.78
C GLY A 7 13.26 -58.49 12.82
N TRP A 8 13.59 -57.40 13.52
CA TRP A 8 12.59 -56.63 14.29
C TRP A 8 11.74 -55.82 13.31
N ALA A 9 10.44 -56.09 13.23
CA ALA A 9 9.50 -55.22 12.53
C ALA A 9 8.84 -54.29 13.57
N LEU A 10 9.46 -53.13 13.81
CA LEU A 10 8.82 -52.02 14.53
C LEU A 10 7.88 -51.30 13.55
N ALA A 11 6.58 -51.44 13.77
CA ALA A 11 5.56 -50.66 13.08
C ALA A 11 5.66 -49.19 13.52
N ALA A 12 6.14 -48.33 12.63
CA ALA A 12 6.12 -46.88 12.83
C ALA A 12 4.69 -46.36 12.59
N CYS A 13 3.95 -46.10 13.66
CA CYS A 13 2.72 -45.31 13.61
C CYS A 13 3.08 -43.86 13.30
N LEU A 14 2.87 -43.43 12.06
CA LEU A 14 3.04 -42.04 11.65
C LEU A 14 1.84 -41.23 12.18
N LEU A 15 2.02 -40.55 13.31
CA LEU A 15 1.06 -39.56 13.80
C LEU A 15 1.20 -38.32 12.90
N VAL A 16 0.25 -38.09 11.99
CA VAL A 16 0.15 -36.82 11.26
C VAL A 16 -0.43 -35.79 12.24
N GLY A 17 0.46 -35.03 12.87
CA GLY A 17 0.08 -33.83 13.60
C GLY A 17 -0.38 -32.76 12.61
N ALA A 18 -1.69 -32.62 12.43
CA ALA A 18 -2.26 -31.47 11.75
C ALA A 18 -1.99 -30.23 12.61
N LEU A 19 -0.95 -29.46 12.27
CA LEU A 19 -0.83 -28.09 12.77
C LEU A 19 -1.95 -27.28 12.11
N ALA A 20 -3.04 -27.07 12.84
CA ALA A 20 -3.97 -26.00 12.52
C ALA A 20 -3.23 -24.68 12.66
N CYS A 21 -2.99 -24.00 11.54
CA CYS A 21 -2.64 -22.59 11.56
C CYS A 21 -3.87 -21.84 12.09
N ASN A 22 -3.89 -21.54 13.38
CA ASN A 22 -4.81 -20.55 13.92
C ASN A 22 -4.31 -19.18 13.44
N GLY A 23 -4.49 -18.90 12.16
CA GLY A 23 -4.45 -17.55 11.63
C GLY A 23 -5.67 -16.84 12.16
N THR A 24 -5.62 -16.37 13.40
CA THR A 24 -6.60 -15.43 13.91
C THR A 24 -6.46 -14.18 13.05
N THR A 25 -7.26 -14.07 12.00
CA THR A 25 -7.37 -12.84 11.23
C THR A 25 -7.89 -11.81 12.22
N ALA A 26 -7.04 -10.89 12.67
CA ALA A 26 -7.51 -9.71 13.38
C ALA A 26 -8.55 -9.06 12.46
N ALA A 27 -9.81 -9.03 12.89
CA ALA A 27 -10.88 -8.44 12.10
C ALA A 27 -10.51 -6.97 11.89
N GLY A 28 -10.26 -6.58 10.64
CA GLY A 28 -9.93 -5.20 10.32
C GLY A 28 -11.12 -4.29 10.63
N THR A 29 -10.84 -3.08 11.10
CA THR A 29 -11.84 -2.05 11.35
C THR A 29 -12.43 -1.58 10.04
N LEU A 30 -13.74 -1.71 9.85
CA LEU A 30 -14.41 -1.18 8.66
C LEU A 30 -14.40 0.35 8.69
N VAL A 31 -13.99 0.95 7.57
CA VAL A 31 -14.00 2.39 7.36
C VAL A 31 -14.90 2.74 6.17
N HIS A 32 -15.56 3.91 6.29
CA HIS A 32 -16.53 4.39 5.32
C HIS A 32 -16.34 5.89 5.08
N GLY A 33 -16.56 6.32 3.83
CA GLY A 33 -16.49 7.73 3.45
C GLY A 33 -15.12 8.34 3.68
N PRO A 34 -14.97 9.65 3.40
CA PRO A 34 -13.75 10.34 3.74
C PRO A 34 -13.46 10.23 5.25
N THR A 35 -12.28 9.76 5.62
CA THR A 35 -11.96 9.42 7.02
C THR A 35 -10.51 9.71 7.36
N VAL A 36 -10.26 9.91 8.66
CA VAL A 36 -8.92 10.03 9.23
C VAL A 36 -8.64 8.81 10.10
N ILE A 37 -7.48 8.18 9.92
CA ILE A 37 -6.99 7.04 10.69
C ILE A 37 -5.90 7.55 11.65
N GLU A 38 -6.23 7.58 12.95
CA GLU A 38 -5.36 8.14 13.98
C GLU A 38 -4.78 7.09 14.95
N ALA A 39 -5.22 5.83 14.83
CA ALA A 39 -4.71 4.72 15.65
C ALA A 39 -4.06 3.61 14.79
N PRO A 40 -3.03 2.92 15.31
CA PRO A 40 -2.47 1.73 14.66
C PRO A 40 -3.52 0.64 14.44
N GLY A 41 -3.33 -0.17 13.41
CA GLY A 41 -4.21 -1.32 13.14
C GLY A 41 -4.51 -1.57 11.67
N THR A 42 -5.39 -2.53 11.43
CA THR A 42 -5.84 -2.90 10.09
C THR A 42 -7.20 -2.30 9.83
N TYR A 43 -7.34 -1.60 8.71
CA TYR A 43 -8.56 -0.93 8.27
C TYR A 43 -9.00 -1.46 6.91
N LEU A 44 -10.29 -1.73 6.78
CA LEU A 44 -10.91 -2.30 5.57
C LEU A 44 -11.92 -1.31 5.02
N LEU A 45 -11.85 -0.98 3.73
CA LEU A 45 -12.96 -0.23 3.14
C LEU A 45 -14.23 -1.09 3.11
N GLY A 46 -15.33 -0.52 3.59
CA GLY A 46 -16.64 -1.16 3.59
C GLY A 46 -17.48 -0.89 2.33
N GLY A 47 -16.97 -0.10 1.37
CA GLY A 47 -17.68 0.29 0.16
C GLY A 47 -16.93 1.33 -0.66
N ASN A 48 -17.50 1.70 -1.81
CA ASN A 48 -16.99 2.79 -2.63
C ASN A 48 -17.06 4.13 -1.89
N LEU A 49 -16.05 4.98 -2.11
CA LEU A 49 -15.87 6.28 -1.47
C LEU A 49 -15.77 7.35 -2.55
N SER A 50 -16.57 8.40 -2.42
CA SER A 50 -16.49 9.59 -3.28
C SER A 50 -15.77 10.72 -2.54
N VAL A 51 -14.73 11.27 -3.15
CA VAL A 51 -13.90 12.35 -2.61
C VAL A 51 -14.38 13.68 -3.21
N PRO A 52 -14.85 14.63 -2.40
CA PRO A 52 -15.14 15.98 -2.87
C PRO A 52 -13.89 16.69 -3.41
N GLY A 53 -14.09 17.71 -4.26
CA GLY A 53 -12.98 18.54 -4.74
C GLY A 53 -12.18 19.20 -3.61
N GLY A 54 -10.85 19.22 -3.73
CA GLY A 54 -9.95 19.77 -2.72
C GLY A 54 -9.90 19.01 -1.39
N ALA A 55 -10.50 17.81 -1.31
CA ALA A 55 -10.52 17.00 -0.09
C ALA A 55 -9.61 15.76 -0.19
N VAL A 56 -9.35 15.16 0.97
CA VAL A 56 -8.67 13.86 1.10
C VAL A 56 -9.71 12.78 1.33
N GLY A 57 -9.61 11.67 0.60
CA GLY A 57 -10.42 10.47 0.81
C GLY A 57 -10.04 9.78 2.11
N ILE A 58 -8.83 9.26 2.22
CA ILE A 58 -8.37 8.57 3.43
C ILE A 58 -7.07 9.20 3.89
N GLU A 59 -7.10 9.77 5.09
CA GLU A 59 -5.94 10.41 5.71
C GLU A 59 -5.38 9.49 6.81
N VAL A 60 -4.16 8.99 6.64
CA VAL A 60 -3.49 8.12 7.62
C VAL A 60 -2.49 8.95 8.42
N ARG A 61 -2.78 9.14 9.70
CA ARG A 61 -2.01 9.94 10.66
C ARG A 61 -1.35 9.13 11.77
N SER A 62 -1.44 7.80 11.68
CA SER A 62 -0.86 6.87 12.64
C SER A 62 0.17 5.96 12.00
N SER A 63 1.13 5.50 12.80
CA SER A 63 2.08 4.46 12.40
C SER A 63 1.45 3.07 12.53
N ASP A 64 2.08 2.07 11.90
CA ASP A 64 1.66 0.66 12.01
C ASP A 64 0.22 0.44 11.53
N VAL A 65 -0.11 1.06 10.38
CA VAL A 65 -1.43 1.00 9.76
C VAL A 65 -1.39 0.12 8.51
N THR A 66 -2.33 -0.81 8.41
CA THR A 66 -2.64 -1.48 7.13
C THR A 66 -4.01 -1.02 6.65
N LEU A 67 -4.03 -0.22 5.58
CA LEU A 67 -5.22 0.11 4.83
C LEU A 67 -5.39 -0.89 3.68
N ASP A 68 -6.40 -1.74 3.79
CA ASP A 68 -6.83 -2.67 2.74
C ASP A 68 -8.12 -2.14 2.12
N GLY A 69 -8.04 -1.78 0.84
CA GLY A 69 -9.20 -1.28 0.11
C GLY A 69 -10.27 -2.34 -0.13
N ASN A 70 -9.99 -3.61 0.13
CA ASN A 70 -10.93 -4.72 -0.07
C ASN A 70 -11.53 -4.75 -1.49
N GLY A 71 -10.77 -4.28 -2.48
CA GLY A 71 -11.19 -4.15 -3.88
C GLY A 71 -12.12 -2.95 -4.18
N TRP A 72 -12.49 -2.16 -3.17
CA TRP A 72 -13.34 -0.98 -3.35
C TRP A 72 -12.61 0.20 -3.98
N THR A 73 -13.41 1.15 -4.47
CA THR A 73 -12.91 2.33 -5.18
C THR A 73 -13.00 3.59 -4.32
N VAL A 74 -11.91 4.36 -4.29
CA VAL A 74 -11.86 5.77 -3.88
C VAL A 74 -11.81 6.62 -5.14
N ARG A 75 -12.84 7.45 -5.39
CA ARG A 75 -12.95 8.23 -6.63
C ARG A 75 -13.24 9.70 -6.35
N GLY A 76 -12.52 10.59 -7.02
CA GLY A 76 -12.81 12.03 -7.07
C GLY A 76 -13.49 12.46 -8.38
N SER A 77 -13.37 13.74 -8.72
CA SER A 77 -13.85 14.34 -9.98
C SER A 77 -12.73 15.05 -10.77
N GLY A 78 -11.46 14.79 -10.45
CA GLY A 78 -10.29 15.38 -11.10
C GLY A 78 -9.94 16.80 -10.62
N GLU A 79 -10.55 17.25 -9.53
CA GLU A 79 -10.35 18.59 -8.99
C GLU A 79 -8.92 18.79 -8.45
N PRO A 80 -8.36 20.01 -8.54
CA PRO A 80 -7.10 20.36 -7.91
C PRO A 80 -7.09 20.03 -6.40
N ASP A 81 -5.88 19.79 -5.90
CA ASP A 81 -5.55 19.42 -4.51
C ASP A 81 -6.34 18.25 -3.88
N SER A 82 -7.11 17.50 -4.67
CA SER A 82 -7.80 16.31 -4.19
C SER A 82 -6.85 15.11 -4.06
N CYS A 83 -6.99 14.34 -2.99
CA CYS A 83 -6.13 13.18 -2.71
C CYS A 83 -6.94 11.93 -2.36
N GLY A 84 -6.59 10.79 -2.93
CA GLY A 84 -7.24 9.52 -2.62
C GLY A 84 -6.83 9.00 -1.25
N VAL A 85 -5.53 8.77 -1.07
CA VAL A 85 -4.92 8.35 0.20
C VAL A 85 -3.74 9.26 0.51
N LEU A 86 -3.77 9.93 1.65
CA LEU A 86 -2.69 10.76 2.17
C LEU A 86 -2.11 10.11 3.43
N VAL A 87 -0.81 9.84 3.45
CA VAL A 87 -0.08 9.31 4.60
C VAL A 87 0.88 10.38 5.09
N HIS A 88 0.66 10.91 6.30
CA HIS A 88 1.50 11.96 6.89
C HIS A 88 1.36 12.00 8.40
N GLY A 89 2.29 12.65 9.09
CA GLY A 89 2.28 12.75 10.55
C GLY A 89 2.56 14.15 11.07
N SER A 90 2.09 14.42 12.29
CA SER A 90 2.46 15.61 13.07
C SER A 90 2.59 15.22 14.55
N PRO A 91 3.66 15.61 15.26
CA PRO A 91 4.72 16.54 14.87
C PRO A 91 5.89 15.92 14.08
N GLY A 92 5.83 14.65 13.70
CA GLY A 92 6.89 13.98 12.95
C GLY A 92 6.39 12.84 12.09
N PRO A 93 7.29 12.15 11.38
CA PRO A 93 6.91 11.19 10.35
C PRO A 93 6.22 9.96 10.92
N VAL A 94 5.11 9.59 10.29
CA VAL A 94 4.49 8.26 10.50
C VAL A 94 5.32 7.19 9.81
N ARG A 95 5.24 5.95 10.32
CA ARG A 95 6.02 4.83 9.79
C ARG A 95 5.21 3.56 9.65
N ASN A 96 5.70 2.66 8.79
CA ASN A 96 5.15 1.31 8.63
C ASN A 96 3.66 1.34 8.25
N VAL A 97 3.36 2.02 7.15
CA VAL A 97 2.00 2.13 6.61
C VAL A 97 1.91 1.31 5.33
N THR A 98 0.94 0.40 5.24
CA THR A 98 0.65 -0.36 4.02
C THR A 98 -0.69 0.06 3.44
N VAL A 99 -0.69 0.45 2.18
CA VAL A 99 -1.89 0.69 1.36
C VAL A 99 -1.94 -0.41 0.31
N ARG A 100 -3.02 -1.21 0.31
CA ARG A 100 -3.13 -2.34 -0.62
C ARG A 100 -4.54 -2.60 -1.11
N ASN A 101 -4.65 -3.30 -2.25
CA ASN A 101 -5.91 -3.83 -2.77
C ASN A 101 -7.03 -2.78 -2.87
N ILE A 102 -6.68 -1.60 -3.35
CA ILE A 102 -7.58 -0.45 -3.52
C ILE A 102 -7.54 0.04 -4.95
N ARG A 103 -8.70 0.50 -5.46
CA ARG A 103 -8.76 1.30 -6.69
C ARG A 103 -8.85 2.78 -6.32
N ILE A 104 -7.96 3.61 -6.86
CA ILE A 104 -7.98 5.07 -6.67
C ILE A 104 -8.10 5.73 -8.04
N ALA A 105 -9.09 6.61 -8.23
CA ALA A 105 -9.41 7.16 -9.53
C ALA A 105 -9.79 8.64 -9.51
N ASP A 106 -9.49 9.34 -10.61
CA ASP A 106 -10.03 10.67 -10.94
C ASP A 106 -9.73 11.73 -9.85
N LEU A 107 -8.47 11.84 -9.44
CA LEU A 107 -7.99 12.73 -8.36
C LEU A 107 -6.73 13.50 -8.78
N HIS A 108 -6.36 14.57 -8.07
CA HIS A 108 -5.05 15.19 -8.31
C HIS A 108 -3.93 14.21 -7.89
N TYR A 109 -4.01 13.70 -6.67
CA TYR A 109 -3.07 12.73 -6.11
C TYR A 109 -3.77 11.39 -5.83
N GLY A 110 -3.24 10.29 -6.36
CA GLY A 110 -3.75 8.95 -6.05
C GLY A 110 -3.39 8.53 -4.63
N CYS A 111 -2.12 8.16 -4.42
CA CYS A 111 -1.55 7.88 -3.11
C CYS A 111 -0.37 8.81 -2.85
N TYR A 112 -0.40 9.54 -1.73
CA TYR A 112 0.61 10.51 -1.36
C TYR A 112 1.20 10.16 0.02
N ALA A 113 2.46 9.75 0.07
CA ALA A 113 3.27 9.70 1.28
C ALA A 113 4.03 11.02 1.47
N TRP A 114 3.72 11.75 2.55
CA TRP A 114 4.34 13.01 2.93
C TRP A 114 5.07 12.86 4.24
N ASP A 115 6.40 13.07 4.23
CA ASP A 115 7.27 12.96 5.41
C ASP A 115 6.95 11.69 6.21
N ALA A 116 7.12 10.53 5.56
CA ALA A 116 6.69 9.23 6.09
C ALA A 116 7.70 8.13 5.73
N ALA A 117 7.98 7.24 6.68
CA ALA A 117 8.99 6.19 6.53
C ALA A 117 8.39 4.81 6.34
N ASN A 118 9.02 3.96 5.51
CA ASN A 118 8.54 2.61 5.25
C ASN A 118 7.04 2.55 4.86
N VAL A 119 6.64 3.35 3.85
CA VAL A 119 5.29 3.30 3.26
C VAL A 119 5.28 2.30 2.11
N SER A 120 4.38 1.32 2.18
CA SER A 120 4.17 0.31 1.13
C SER A 120 2.87 0.58 0.38
N VAL A 121 2.97 0.78 -0.94
CA VAL A 121 1.82 0.81 -1.85
C VAL A 121 1.88 -0.44 -2.71
N ASP A 122 1.03 -1.41 -2.44
CA ASP A 122 1.12 -2.77 -3.02
C ASP A 122 -0.20 -3.25 -3.64
N GLY A 123 -0.13 -3.78 -4.86
CA GLY A 123 -1.28 -4.41 -5.51
C GLY A 123 -2.48 -3.47 -5.71
N CYS A 124 -2.24 -2.18 -5.90
CA CYS A 124 -3.28 -1.18 -6.13
C CYS A 124 -3.50 -0.91 -7.63
N LEU A 125 -4.70 -0.42 -7.96
CA LEU A 125 -4.99 0.19 -9.26
C LEU A 125 -5.17 1.70 -9.06
N VAL A 126 -4.26 2.50 -9.59
CA VAL A 126 -4.35 3.97 -9.53
C VAL A 126 -4.48 4.50 -10.94
N GLU A 127 -5.57 5.21 -11.24
CA GLU A 127 -5.88 5.63 -12.60
C GLU A 127 -6.43 7.05 -12.73
N SER A 128 -6.22 7.65 -13.91
CA SER A 128 -6.75 8.98 -14.24
C SER A 128 -6.41 10.07 -13.22
N CYS A 129 -5.32 9.91 -12.48
CA CYS A 129 -4.84 10.92 -11.54
C CYS A 129 -3.77 11.80 -12.18
N ALA A 130 -3.66 13.07 -11.78
CA ALA A 130 -2.54 13.90 -12.24
C ALA A 130 -1.18 13.32 -11.78
N ILE A 131 -1.11 12.81 -10.55
CA ILE A 131 0.00 12.01 -10.02
C ILE A 131 -0.55 10.72 -9.38
N GLY A 132 -0.09 9.55 -9.86
CA GLY A 132 -0.53 8.25 -9.37
C GLY A 132 -0.07 7.97 -7.94
N VAL A 133 1.23 7.70 -7.77
CA VAL A 133 1.84 7.48 -6.45
C VAL A 133 2.99 8.47 -6.25
N THR A 134 3.04 9.13 -5.10
CA THR A 134 4.11 10.07 -4.80
C THR A 134 4.62 10.02 -3.37
N PHE A 135 5.93 10.19 -3.24
CA PHE A 135 6.69 10.25 -2.00
C PHE A 135 7.39 11.62 -1.97
N ASN A 136 6.97 12.50 -1.04
CA ASN A 136 7.46 13.88 -0.94
C ASN A 136 7.00 14.59 0.35
N PRO A 137 7.87 15.30 1.07
CA PRO A 137 9.33 15.19 1.11
C PRO A 137 9.76 14.01 1.97
N ALA A 138 11.05 13.69 1.94
CA ALA A 138 11.73 12.79 2.88
C ALA A 138 11.02 11.45 3.16
N ALA A 139 10.32 10.89 2.17
CA ALA A 139 9.57 9.66 2.33
C ALA A 139 10.31 8.46 1.70
N ASP A 140 10.15 7.28 2.28
CA ASP A 140 10.74 6.03 1.80
C ASP A 140 9.80 4.84 1.93
N GLY A 141 10.12 3.75 1.23
CA GLY A 141 9.37 2.50 1.31
C GLY A 141 9.32 1.74 -0.02
N SER A 142 8.14 1.32 -0.45
CA SER A 142 7.99 0.52 -1.66
C SER A 142 6.72 0.79 -2.44
N VAL A 143 6.83 0.72 -3.76
CA VAL A 143 5.71 0.76 -4.72
C VAL A 143 5.80 -0.53 -5.52
N LEU A 144 4.95 -1.51 -5.20
CA LEU A 144 5.07 -2.88 -5.68
C LEU A 144 3.78 -3.37 -6.36
N SER A 145 3.93 -4.10 -7.46
CA SER A 145 2.82 -4.86 -8.06
C SER A 145 1.58 -4.02 -8.45
N ASN A 146 1.73 -2.72 -8.67
CA ASN A 146 0.62 -1.82 -8.94
C ASN A 146 0.33 -1.72 -10.44
N ARG A 147 -0.92 -1.38 -10.78
CA ARG A 147 -1.32 -0.90 -12.09
C ARG A 147 -1.54 0.61 -12.02
N LEU A 148 -0.71 1.37 -12.74
CA LEU A 148 -0.77 2.82 -12.77
C LEU A 148 -1.15 3.26 -14.18
N GLU A 149 -2.42 3.60 -14.39
CA GLU A 149 -3.01 3.73 -15.72
C GLU A 149 -3.51 5.15 -15.99
N LYS A 150 -3.23 5.73 -17.16
CA LYS A 150 -3.81 7.04 -17.55
C LYS A 150 -3.49 8.20 -16.59
N ASN A 151 -2.47 8.04 -15.75
CA ASN A 151 -2.03 9.10 -14.85
C ASN A 151 -1.18 10.14 -15.59
N GLY A 152 -1.16 11.40 -15.15
CA GLY A 152 -0.22 12.39 -15.66
C GLY A 152 1.23 11.93 -15.43
N TYR A 153 1.52 11.53 -14.20
CA TYR A 153 2.74 10.81 -13.80
C TYR A 153 2.37 9.52 -13.07
N GLY A 154 3.06 8.41 -13.36
CA GLY A 154 2.83 7.13 -12.68
C GLY A 154 3.35 7.14 -11.24
N VAL A 155 4.67 7.18 -11.07
CA VAL A 155 5.34 7.30 -9.76
C VAL A 155 6.26 8.52 -9.75
N VAL A 156 6.18 9.33 -8.68
CA VAL A 156 7.03 10.51 -8.46
C VAL A 156 7.71 10.45 -7.09
N LEU A 157 9.04 10.40 -7.09
CA LEU A 157 9.86 10.53 -5.88
C LEU A 157 10.56 11.90 -5.90
N SER A 158 10.34 12.72 -4.86
CA SER A 158 10.89 14.09 -4.80
C SER A 158 11.15 14.56 -3.36
N GLY A 159 11.72 15.76 -3.19
CA GLY A 159 11.91 16.37 -1.87
C GLY A 159 12.85 15.61 -0.93
N GLY A 160 13.92 15.00 -1.44
CA GLY A 160 14.86 14.21 -0.63
C GLY A 160 14.42 12.78 -0.34
N SER A 161 13.28 12.34 -0.88
CA SER A 161 12.82 10.94 -0.81
C SER A 161 13.81 10.02 -1.52
N THR A 162 14.43 9.09 -0.78
CA THR A 162 15.43 8.14 -1.29
C THR A 162 15.12 6.73 -0.77
N GLY A 163 15.83 5.70 -1.26
CA GLY A 163 15.66 4.33 -0.77
C GLY A 163 14.33 3.65 -1.14
N THR A 164 13.45 4.30 -1.89
CA THR A 164 12.17 3.71 -2.31
C THR A 164 12.38 2.63 -3.37
N ARG A 165 11.88 1.42 -3.11
CA ARG A 165 11.88 0.31 -4.07
C ARG A 165 10.66 0.38 -4.97
N VAL A 166 10.87 0.57 -6.27
CA VAL A 166 9.81 0.53 -7.28
C VAL A 166 9.99 -0.70 -8.15
N ALA A 167 9.11 -1.71 -8.02
CA ALA A 167 9.27 -2.99 -8.73
C ALA A 167 7.93 -3.63 -9.11
N SER A 168 7.92 -4.39 -10.21
CA SER A 168 6.76 -5.16 -10.67
C SER A 168 5.49 -4.33 -10.96
N ASN A 169 5.63 -3.01 -11.16
CA ASN A 169 4.51 -2.15 -11.52
C ASN A 169 4.29 -2.15 -13.04
N ARG A 170 3.03 -2.12 -13.46
CA ARG A 170 2.62 -1.88 -14.83
C ARG A 170 2.16 -0.43 -14.94
N VAL A 171 2.88 0.37 -15.72
CA VAL A 171 2.51 1.77 -15.99
C VAL A 171 2.13 1.91 -17.45
N THR A 172 0.89 2.32 -17.73
CA THR A 172 0.33 2.39 -19.09
C THR A 172 -0.44 3.69 -19.31
N ASP A 173 -0.41 4.18 -20.56
CA ASP A 173 -1.19 5.34 -21.02
C ASP A 173 -0.98 6.63 -20.20
N SER A 174 0.16 6.77 -19.52
CA SER A 174 0.47 7.98 -18.76
C SER A 174 0.87 9.14 -19.67
N ALA A 175 0.28 10.31 -19.45
CA ALA A 175 0.36 11.46 -20.38
C ALA A 175 1.74 12.12 -20.46
N ARG A 176 2.61 11.95 -19.44
CA ARG A 176 3.96 12.55 -19.44
C ARG A 176 5.06 11.49 -19.39
N ARG A 177 5.30 10.86 -18.23
CA ARG A 177 6.33 9.83 -18.02
C ARG A 177 5.82 8.80 -17.03
N GLY A 178 6.09 7.52 -17.29
CA GLY A 178 5.65 6.42 -16.42
C GLY A 178 6.35 6.39 -15.05
N PHE A 179 7.63 6.75 -15.00
CA PHE A 179 8.40 6.85 -13.75
C PHE A 179 9.25 8.12 -13.76
N ILE A 180 9.19 8.91 -12.69
CA ILE A 180 10.11 10.01 -12.43
C ILE A 180 10.73 9.84 -11.05
N CYS A 181 12.01 9.46 -11.02
CA CYS A 181 12.88 9.77 -9.89
C CYS A 181 13.47 11.15 -10.16
N SER A 182 12.92 12.20 -9.57
CA SER A 182 13.66 13.47 -9.50
C SER A 182 14.65 13.34 -8.35
N ALA A 183 15.95 13.41 -8.66
CA ALA A 183 16.99 13.53 -7.64
C ALA A 183 16.65 14.70 -6.69
N PRO A 184 17.11 14.67 -5.43
CA PRO A 184 16.95 15.83 -4.56
C PRO A 184 17.48 17.06 -5.28
N ALA A 185 16.71 18.15 -5.25
CA ALA A 185 17.27 19.45 -5.58
C ALA A 185 18.40 19.67 -4.57
N THR A 186 19.65 19.50 -5.02
CA THR A 186 20.82 19.92 -4.26
C THR A 186 20.74 21.45 -4.17
N GLY A 187 20.29 21.94 -3.03
CA GLY A 187 20.56 23.31 -2.60
C GLY A 187 21.94 23.41 -2.00
#